data_AF-A0A3A9GBW0-F1
#
_entry.id   AF-A0A3A9GBW0-F1
#
_cell.length_a   1.000
_cell.length_b   1.000
_cell.length_c   1.000
_cell.angle_alpha   90.00
_cell.angle_beta   90.00
_cell.angle_gamma   90.00
#
_symmetry.space_group_name_H-M   'P 1'
#
loop_
_entity.id
_entity.type
_entity.pdbx_description
1 polymer ?
#
loop_
_entity_poly.entity_id
_entity_poly.type
_entity_poly.pdbx_seq_one_letter_code
_entity_poly.pdbx_strand_id
1 'polypeptide(L)' 'MAEFIQVGFTATRDPGTGEFLPAVPLFIEKTASAEQGQAALVQDLGKLFAHRMRQYIEGGGLIGDAAAEERRRKAGAAE' A
#
# COMPACT_ATOMS: atom_id res chain seq x y z
N MET A 1 15.93 23.38 17.28
CA MET A 1 15.60 22.00 17.70
C MET A 1 15.57 21.18 16.42
N ALA A 2 16.33 20.09 16.32
CA ALA A 2 16.35 19.29 15.10
C ALA A 2 15.02 18.53 14.94
N GLU A 3 14.45 18.53 13.74
CA GLU A 3 13.25 17.77 13.40
C GLU A 3 13.65 16.43 12.78
N PHE A 4 12.87 15.38 13.03
CA PHE A 4 13.17 14.01 12.59
C PHE A 4 11.97 13.38 11.89
N ILE A 5 12.24 12.54 10.90
CA ILE A 5 11.24 11.75 10.17
C ILE A 5 11.41 10.29 10.57
N GLN A 6 10.32 9.63 10.99
CA GLN A 6 10.33 8.18 11.21
C GLN A 6 10.32 7.46 9.87
N VAL A 7 11.34 6.63 9.62
CA VAL A 7 11.54 5.95 8.34
C VAL A 7 11.29 4.44 8.39
N GLY A 8 11.16 3.87 9.58
CA GLY A 8 10.87 2.44 9.71
C GLY A 8 11.03 1.90 11.13
N PHE A 9 11.15 0.58 11.23
CA PHE A 9 11.42 -0.14 12.47
C PHE A 9 12.49 -1.20 12.20
N THR A 10 13.38 -1.43 13.16
CA THR A 10 14.31 -2.56 13.11
C THR A 10 13.61 -3.82 13.61
N ALA A 11 13.50 -4.85 12.79
CA ALA A 11 13.07 -6.19 13.23
C ALA A 11 14.27 -7.13 13.15
N THR A 12 15.15 -7.04 14.15
CA THR A 12 16.37 -7.86 14.24
C THR A 12 16.08 -9.12 15.05
N ARG A 13 16.77 -10.22 14.75
CA ARG A 13 16.74 -11.43 15.58
C ARG A 13 17.93 -11.46 16.53
N ASP A 14 17.71 -11.94 17.74
CA ASP A 14 18.79 -12.24 18.67
C ASP A 14 19.58 -13.47 18.16
N PRO A 15 20.90 -13.35 17.90
CA PRO A 15 21.71 -14.46 17.42
C PRO A 15 21.87 -15.60 18.44
N GLY A 16 21.65 -15.35 19.74
CA GLY A 16 21.74 -16.39 20.78
C GLY A 16 20.48 -17.23 20.92
N THR A 17 19.30 -16.61 20.83
CA THR A 17 18.01 -17.26 21.08
C THR A 17 17.17 -17.48 19.82
N GLY A 18 17.46 -16.76 18.73
CA GLY A 18 16.67 -16.77 17.49
C GLY A 18 15.37 -15.98 17.55
N GLU A 19 15.00 -15.48 18.73
CA GLU A 19 13.80 -14.68 18.98
C GLU A 19 13.92 -13.27 18.38
N PHE A 20 12.78 -12.60 18.19
CA PHE A 20 12.77 -11.22 17.70
C PHE A 20 13.13 -10.24 18.81
N LEU A 21 14.06 -9.32 18.52
CA LEU A 21 14.34 -8.18 19.37
C LEU A 21 13.20 -7.15 19.28
N PRO A 22 12.97 -6.36 20.35
CA PRO A 22 11.97 -5.30 20.34
C PRO A 22 12.15 -4.37 19.14
N ALA A 23 11.04 -4.08 18.46
CA ALA A 23 11.06 -3.20 17.30
C ALA A 23 11.35 -1.76 17.73
N VAL A 24 12.52 -1.25 17.38
CA VAL A 24 12.91 0.14 17.66
C VAL A 24 12.66 0.99 16.41
N PRO A 25 11.94 2.12 16.52
CA PRO A 25 11.71 3.01 15.40
C PRO A 25 13.02 3.68 14.94
N LEU A 26 13.19 3.75 13.62
CA LEU A 26 14.30 4.43 12.97
C LEU A 26 13.90 5.83 12.57
N PHE A 27 14.80 6.79 12.80
CA PHE A 27 14.62 8.18 12.45
C PHE A 27 15.79 8.68 11.62
N ILE A 28 15.49 9.59 10.69
CA ILE A 28 16.50 10.40 10.01
C ILE A 28 16.24 11.87 10.32
N GLU A 29 17.28 12.68 10.25
CA GLU A 29 17.13 14.13 10.34
C GLU A 29 16.32 14.66 9.15
N LYS A 30 15.41 15.58 9.43
CA LYS A 30 14.55 16.24 8.45
C LYS A 30 15.35 17.29 7.68
N THR A 31 16.21 16.80 6.79
CA THR A 31 16.93 17.64 5.83
C THR A 31 16.05 17.97 4.63
N ALA A 32 16.32 19.09 3.95
CA ALA A 32 15.58 19.46 2.73
C ALA A 32 15.64 18.35 1.65
N SER A 33 16.76 17.62 1.57
CA SER A 33 16.90 16.49 0.65
C SER A 33 15.99 15.30 1.03
N ALA A 34 15.82 15.04 2.33
CA ALA A 34 14.95 13.96 2.80
C ALA A 34 13.47 14.27 2.52
N GLU A 35 13.04 15.53 2.69
CA GLU A 35 11.69 15.96 2.37
C GLU A 35 11.39 15.85 0.87
N GLN A 36 12.32 16.28 0.02
CA GLN A 36 12.20 16.15 -1.42
C GLN A 36 12.13 14.68 -1.85
N GLY A 37 12.96 13.82 -1.26
CA GLY A 37 12.94 12.38 -1.50
C GLY A 37 11.61 11.74 -1.10
N GLN A 38 11.04 12.13 0.04
CA GLN A 38 9.71 11.66 0.48
C GLN A 38 8.62 12.09 -0.50
N ALA A 39 8.62 13.35 -0.95
CA ALA A 39 7.63 13.85 -1.90
C ALA A 39 7.68 13.10 -3.24
N ALA A 40 8.90 12.85 -3.76
CA ALA A 40 9.10 12.06 -4.97
C ALA A 40 8.60 10.62 -4.81
N LEU A 41 8.92 9.96 -3.69
CA LEU A 41 8.46 8.61 -3.38
C LEU A 41 6.94 8.51 -3.38
N VAL A 42 6.25 9.45 -2.72
CA VAL A 42 4.78 9.49 -2.67
C VAL A 42 4.19 9.64 -4.07
N GLN A 43 4.77 10.51 -4.89
CA GLN A 43 4.32 10.69 -6.27
C GLN A 43 4.47 9.41 -7.10
N ASP A 44 5.58 8.71 -6.96
CA ASP A 44 5.85 7.47 -7.70
C ASP A 44 4.95 6.31 -7.24
N LEU A 45 4.68 6.21 -5.94
CA LEU A 45 3.66 5.30 -5.41
C LEU A 45 2.29 5.61 -6.01
N GLY A 46 1.91 6.89 -6.08
CA GLY A 46 0.66 7.31 -6.71
C GLY A 46 0.53 6.85 -8.17
N LYS A 47 1.59 6.98 -8.97
CA LYS A 47 1.64 6.48 -10.35
C LYS A 47 1.47 4.96 -10.42
N LEU A 48 2.15 4.22 -9.53
CA LEU A 48 2.05 2.76 -9.46
C LEU A 48 0.62 2.32 -9.15
N PHE A 49 0.00 2.91 -8.13
CA PHE A 49 -1.37 2.59 -7.77
C PHE A 49 -2.36 2.95 -8.88
N ALA A 50 -2.20 4.11 -9.53
CA ALA A 50 -3.04 4.48 -10.67
C ALA A 50 -2.90 3.48 -11.83
N HIS A 51 -1.67 3.03 -12.12
CA HIS A 51 -1.43 2.01 -13.14
C HIS A 51 -2.08 0.67 -12.78
N ARG A 52 -1.92 0.21 -11.53
CA ARG A 52 -2.57 -1.01 -11.04
C ARG A 52 -4.09 -0.92 -11.04
N MET A 53 -4.64 0.23 -10.67
CA MET A 53 -6.08 0.46 -10.70
C MET A 53 -6.61 0.40 -12.13
N ARG A 54 -5.90 1.00 -13.09
CA ARG A 54 -6.27 0.88 -14.52
C ARG A 54 -6.30 -0.58 -14.96
N GLN A 55 -5.26 -1.35 -14.67
CA GLN A 55 -5.21 -2.79 -14.97
C GLN A 55 -6.38 -3.55 -14.34
N TYR A 56 -6.72 -3.24 -13.10
CA TYR A 56 -7.84 -3.85 -12.40
C TYR A 56 -9.18 -3.54 -13.09
N ILE A 57 -9.41 -2.29 -13.49
CA ILE A 57 -10.62 -1.85 -14.18
C ILE A 57 -10.74 -2.52 -15.56
N GLU A 58 -9.66 -2.50 -16.34
CA GLU A 58 -9.59 -3.15 -17.66
C GLU A 58 -9.81 -4.67 -17.55
N GLY A 59 -9.35 -5.28 -16.46
CA GLY A 59 -9.62 -6.68 -16.11
C GLY A 59 -11.04 -6.95 -15.61
N GLY A 60 -11.95 -5.97 -15.65
CA GLY A 60 -13.33 -6.10 -15.22
C GLY A 60 -13.54 -6.04 -13.71
N GLY A 61 -12.53 -5.63 -12.95
CA GLY A 61 -12.58 -5.58 -11.48
C GLY A 61 -13.62 -4.60 -10.91
N LEU A 62 -13.89 -3.49 -11.62
CA LEU A 62 -14.96 -2.56 -11.26
C LEU A 62 -16.33 -2.94 -11.85
N ILE A 63 -16.47 -4.09 -12.53
CA ILE A 63 -17.77 -4.63 -12.90
C ILE A 63 -18.39 -5.25 -11.63
N GLY A 64 -18.66 -4.39 -10.67
CA GLY A 64 -19.44 -4.68 -9.48
C GLY A 64 -20.92 -4.67 -9.82
N ASP A 65 -21.59 -5.70 -9.36
CA ASP A 65 -23.04 -5.85 -9.20
C ASP A 65 -23.92 -5.81 -10.45
N ALA A 66 -23.81 -4.87 -11.40
CA ALA A 66 -24.77 -4.80 -12.52
C ALA A 66 -24.84 -6.09 -13.37
N ALA A 67 -23.67 -6.65 -13.72
CA ALA A 67 -23.61 -7.91 -14.47
C ALA A 67 -23.99 -9.14 -13.61
N ALA A 68 -23.74 -9.10 -12.30
CA ALA A 68 -24.09 -10.17 -11.37
C ALA A 68 -25.59 -10.15 -11.00
N GLU A 69 -26.16 -8.96 -10.88
CA GLU A 69 -27.56 -8.64 -10.64
C GLU A 69 -28.41 -8.94 -11.88
N GLU A 70 -27.92 -8.62 -13.09
CA GLU A 70 -28.56 -9.04 -14.34
C GLU A 70 -28.58 -10.58 -14.50
N ARG A 71 -27.51 -11.28 -14.10
CA ARG A 71 -27.48 -12.76 -14.06
C ARG A 71 -28.47 -13.32 -13.04
N ARG A 72 -28.56 -12.74 -11.83
CA ARG A 72 -29.54 -13.15 -10.81
C ARG A 72 -30.98 -12.91 -11.28
N ARG A 73 -31.25 -11.78 -11.94
CA ARG A 73 -32.57 -11.45 -12.50
C ARG A 73 -32.97 -12.39 -13.63
N LYS A 74 -32.05 -12.79 -14.51
CA LYS A 74 -32.30 -13.77 -15.57
C LYS A 74 -32.50 -15.20 -15.03
N ALA A 75 -31.79 -15.56 -13.96
CA ALA A 75 -31.95 -16.87 -13.32
C ALA A 75 -33.29 -17.03 -12.56
N GLY A 76 -33.82 -15.94 -11.96
CA GLY A 76 -35.11 -15.96 -11.26
C GLY A 76 -36.36 -15.79 -12.13
N ALA A 77 -36.20 -15.54 -13.43
CA ALA A 77 -37.32 -15.37 -14.38
C ALA A 77 -37.62 -16.65 -15.21
N ALA A 78 -36.90 -17.73 -14.93
CA ALA A 78 -37.02 -19.03 -15.62
C ALA A 78 -37.71 -20.10 -14.77
N GLU A 79 -38.42 -19.69 -13.70
CA GLU A 79 -39.27 -20.56 -12.86
C GLU A 79 -40.76 -20.27 -13.13
#